data_AF-A0A7Y2XBH8-F1
#
_entry.id   AF-A0A7Y2XBH8-F1
#
_cell.length_a   1.000
_cell.length_b   1.000
_cell.length_c   1.000
_cell.angle_alpha   90.00
_cell.angle_beta   90.00
_cell.angle_gamma   90.00
#
_symmetry.space_group_name_H-M   'P 1'
#
loop_
_entity.id
_entity.type
_entity.pdbx_description
1 polymer ?
#
loop_
_entity_poly.entity_id
_entity_poly.type
_entity_poly.pdbx_seq_one_letter_code
_entity_poly.pdbx_strand_id
1 'polypeptide(L)'
;MKKVTILSSLLCFALFANAQLFEISSDPVFRDQNGNVLKLALSGGLNQPQFSNFDFNKDGKQDLFVFERTGNKVLTFVSETANGVIQYRYEPAYEDFFPTAKEFMMLK
;
A
#
# COMPACT_ATOMS: atom_id res chain seq x y z
N MET A 1 -36.65 38.04 -23.79
CA MET A 1 -36.89 37.82 -22.35
C MET A 1 -36.80 36.34 -21.95
N LYS A 2 -37.57 35.41 -22.55
CA LYS A 2 -37.54 33.97 -22.22
C LYS A 2 -36.15 33.32 -22.15
N LYS A 3 -35.26 33.62 -23.12
CA LYS A 3 -33.87 33.10 -23.16
C LYS A 3 -33.02 33.57 -21.96
N VAL A 4 -33.22 34.81 -21.53
CA VAL A 4 -32.52 35.41 -20.38
C VAL A 4 -33.01 34.76 -19.08
N THR A 5 -34.31 34.51 -18.97
CA THR A 5 -34.89 33.80 -17.81
C THR A 5 -34.34 32.38 -17.70
N ILE A 6 -34.29 31.62 -18.80
CA ILE A 6 -33.73 30.25 -18.81
C ILE A 6 -32.26 30.26 -18.40
N LEU A 7 -31.47 31.18 -18.95
CA LEU A 7 -30.04 31.28 -18.61
C LEU A 7 -29.82 31.62 -17.13
N SER A 8 -30.62 32.55 -16.59
CA SER A 8 -30.56 32.93 -15.17
C SER A 8 -30.96 31.76 -14.26
N SER A 9 -31.95 30.97 -14.64
CA SER A 9 -32.36 29.78 -13.89
C SER A 9 -31.27 28.69 -13.88
N LEU A 10 -30.62 28.45 -15.02
CA LEU A 10 -29.47 27.52 -15.08
C LEU A 10 -28.30 28.00 -14.21
N LEU A 11 -27.98 29.30 -14.24
CA LEU A 11 -26.91 29.86 -13.41
C LEU A 11 -27.20 29.70 -11.91
N CYS A 12 -28.43 30.00 -11.47
CA CYS A 12 -28.81 29.80 -10.08
C CYS A 12 -28.74 28.33 -9.65
N PHE A 13 -29.10 27.39 -10.53
CA PHE A 13 -29.05 25.97 -10.21
C PHE A 13 -27.60 25.47 -10.00
N ALA A 14 -26.64 26.01 -10.76
CA ALA A 14 -25.23 25.67 -10.62
C ALA A 14 -24.63 26.10 -9.26
N LEU A 15 -25.17 27.14 -8.62
CA LEU A 15 -24.69 27.63 -7.31
C LEU A 15 -25.06 26.71 -6.13
N PHE A 16 -26.02 25.80 -6.31
CA PHE A 16 -26.44 24.84 -5.28
C PHE A 16 -25.99 23.40 -5.58
N ALA A 17 -25.15 23.21 -6.61
CA ALA A 17 -24.57 21.91 -6.88
C ALA A 17 -23.46 21.61 -5.87
N ASN A 18 -23.70 20.66 -4.98
CA ASN A 18 -22.65 20.09 -4.14
C ASN A 18 -21.96 18.97 -4.93
N ALA A 19 -20.63 19.00 -4.99
CA ALA A 19 -19.87 17.84 -5.47
C ALA A 19 -19.92 16.73 -4.41
N GLN A 20 -19.78 15.47 -4.84
CA GLN A 20 -19.61 14.35 -3.92
C GLN A 20 -18.34 14.53 -3.07
N LEU A 21 -18.43 14.22 -1.78
CA LEU A 21 -17.26 14.15 -0.91
C LEU A 21 -16.48 12.88 -1.31
N PHE A 22 -15.27 13.05 -1.84
CA PHE A 22 -14.35 11.93 -2.03
C PHE A 22 -13.59 11.74 -0.72
N GLU A 23 -14.06 10.82 0.12
CA GLU A 23 -13.28 10.36 1.27
C GLU A 23 -12.27 9.31 0.80
N ILE A 24 -10.98 9.62 0.95
CA ILE A 24 -9.93 8.61 0.87
C ILE A 24 -10.09 7.73 2.10
N SER A 25 -10.75 6.58 1.94
CA SER A 25 -10.86 5.58 3.00
C SER A 25 -9.65 4.65 2.96
N SER A 26 -9.09 4.35 4.14
CA SER A 26 -8.07 3.34 4.36
C SER A 26 -8.66 1.98 4.78
N ASP A 27 -9.97 1.80 4.62
CA ASP A 27 -10.66 0.54 4.87
C ASP A 27 -10.51 -0.45 3.70
N PRO A 28 -10.50 -1.77 3.98
CA PRO A 28 -10.73 -2.39 5.28
C PRO A 28 -9.51 -2.42 6.22
N VAL A 29 -9.73 -2.15 7.51
CA VAL A 29 -8.73 -2.34 8.58
C VAL A 29 -8.88 -3.70 9.25
N PHE A 30 -7.83 -4.53 9.20
CA PHE A 30 -7.79 -5.85 9.82
C PHE A 30 -7.30 -5.77 11.27
N ARG A 31 -7.92 -6.53 12.17
CA ARG A 31 -7.58 -6.55 13.60
C ARG A 31 -7.50 -7.98 14.13
N ASP A 32 -6.67 -8.20 15.14
CA ASP A 32 -6.65 -9.44 15.91
C ASP A 32 -7.79 -9.51 16.94
N GLN A 33 -7.84 -10.61 17.71
CA GLN A 33 -8.86 -10.82 18.74
C GLN A 33 -8.83 -9.79 19.88
N ASN A 34 -7.70 -9.11 20.07
CA ASN A 34 -7.51 -8.08 21.09
C ASN A 34 -7.76 -6.66 20.54
N GLY A 35 -8.10 -6.52 19.26
CA GLY A 35 -8.32 -5.24 18.58
C GLY A 35 -7.07 -4.58 18.01
N ASN A 36 -5.90 -5.22 18.07
CA ASN A 36 -4.65 -4.68 17.51
C ASN A 36 -4.72 -4.69 15.98
N VAL A 37 -4.29 -3.61 15.34
CA VAL A 37 -4.30 -3.49 13.87
C VAL A 37 -3.20 -4.35 13.25
N LEU A 38 -3.59 -5.20 12.30
CA LEU A 38 -2.69 -6.06 11.52
C LEU A 38 -2.24 -5.32 10.25
N LYS A 39 -1.18 -4.51 10.37
CA LYS A 39 -0.68 -3.64 9.27
C LYS A 39 -0.27 -4.39 7.99
N LEU A 40 0.09 -5.68 8.11
CA LEU A 40 0.55 -6.53 7.00
C LEU A 40 -0.51 -7.57 6.58
N ALA A 41 -1.76 -7.43 7.02
CA ALA A 41 -2.80 -8.44 6.76
C ALA A 41 -3.05 -8.74 5.27
N LEU A 42 -2.77 -7.78 4.39
CA LEU A 42 -2.97 -7.89 2.95
C LEU A 42 -1.66 -7.84 2.13
N SER A 43 -0.50 -7.95 2.76
CA SER A 43 0.80 -7.95 2.05
C SER A 43 1.18 -9.33 1.48
N GLY A 44 0.21 -10.23 1.33
CA GLY A 44 0.40 -11.59 0.81
C GLY A 44 0.47 -12.66 1.89
N GLY A 45 -0.18 -13.80 1.64
CA GLY A 45 -0.03 -15.02 2.43
C GLY A 45 1.25 -15.74 2.00
N LEU A 46 2.18 -15.92 2.94
CA LEU A 46 3.44 -16.59 2.66
C LEU A 46 3.28 -18.09 2.89
N ASN A 47 3.48 -18.89 1.83
CA ASN A 47 3.45 -20.34 1.93
C ASN A 47 4.87 -20.92 2.07
N GLN A 48 5.77 -20.54 1.16
CA GLN A 48 7.18 -20.97 1.17
C GLN A 48 8.13 -19.76 0.98
N PRO A 49 8.23 -18.86 1.98
CA PRO A 49 9.06 -17.66 1.86
C PRO A 49 10.56 -17.96 2.00
N GLN A 50 11.36 -17.21 1.24
CA GLN A 50 12.80 -17.08 1.41
C GLN A 50 13.12 -15.64 1.79
N PHE A 51 13.79 -15.47 2.93
CA PHE A 51 14.08 -14.15 3.48
C PHE A 51 15.51 -13.71 3.15
N SER A 52 15.69 -12.42 2.89
CA SER A 52 17.00 -11.80 2.81
C SER A 52 16.92 -10.38 3.35
N ASN A 53 18.05 -9.86 3.82
CA ASN A 53 18.17 -8.46 4.21
C ASN A 53 18.75 -7.66 3.05
N PHE A 54 18.27 -6.42 2.89
CA PHE A 54 18.76 -5.48 1.89
C PHE A 54 18.36 -4.07 2.32
N ASP A 55 19.12 -3.04 1.97
CA ASP A 55 18.76 -1.65 2.25
C ASP A 55 18.13 -1.02 0.99
N PHE A 56 16.80 -1.02 0.88
CA PHE A 56 16.12 -0.56 -0.34
C PHE A 56 16.14 0.97 -0.45
N ASN A 57 15.95 1.66 0.67
CA ASN A 57 15.77 3.11 0.73
C ASN A 57 17.09 3.88 0.96
N LYS A 58 18.21 3.16 1.18
CA LYS A 58 19.56 3.68 1.39
C LYS A 58 19.71 4.52 2.65
N ASP A 59 18.97 4.17 3.71
CA ASP A 59 19.05 4.86 5.00
C ASP A 59 20.06 4.23 5.97
N GLY A 60 20.74 3.15 5.54
CA GLY A 60 21.72 2.42 6.33
C GLY A 60 21.12 1.35 7.25
N LYS A 61 19.79 1.16 7.26
CA LYS A 61 19.10 0.10 7.98
C LYS A 61 18.78 -1.05 7.04
N GLN A 62 18.74 -2.26 7.60
CA GLN A 62 18.39 -3.44 6.83
C GLN A 62 16.88 -3.60 6.76
N ASP A 63 16.36 -3.52 5.55
CA ASP A 63 14.98 -3.85 5.20
C ASP A 63 14.84 -5.37 4.98
N LEU A 64 13.62 -5.79 4.67
CA LEU A 64 13.27 -7.20 4.47
C LEU A 64 12.84 -7.47 3.02
N PHE A 65 13.63 -8.29 2.35
CA PHE A 65 13.30 -8.91 1.07
C PHE A 65 12.68 -10.29 1.33
N VAL A 66 11.60 -10.61 0.62
CA VAL A 66 10.96 -11.93 0.64
C VAL A 66 10.71 -12.43 -0.77
N PHE A 67 11.17 -13.64 -1.08
CA PHE A 67 10.76 -14.37 -2.27
C PHE A 67 9.82 -15.50 -1.88
N GLU A 68 8.53 -15.41 -2.25
CA GLU A 68 7.54 -16.47 -2.04
C GLU A 68 7.60 -17.44 -3.24
N ARG A 69 8.03 -18.67 -2.97
CA ARG A 69 8.35 -19.64 -4.03
C ARG A 69 7.13 -20.17 -4.77
N THR A 70 5.98 -20.30 -4.10
CA THR A 70 4.78 -20.89 -4.70
C THR A 70 4.24 -20.00 -5.82
N GLY A 71 4.23 -18.69 -5.59
CA GLY A 71 3.78 -17.67 -6.53
C GLY A 71 4.89 -17.06 -7.37
N ASN A 72 6.15 -17.42 -7.15
CA ASN A 72 7.33 -16.77 -7.74
C ASN A 72 7.28 -15.24 -7.58
N LYS A 73 6.92 -14.79 -6.37
CA LYS A 73 6.61 -13.39 -6.07
C LYS A 73 7.67 -12.79 -5.16
N VAL A 74 8.22 -11.67 -5.58
CA VAL A 74 9.01 -10.79 -4.71
C VAL A 74 8.06 -9.93 -3.89
N LEU A 75 8.34 -9.78 -2.60
CA LEU A 75 7.71 -8.86 -1.68
C LEU A 75 8.80 -8.08 -0.96
N THR A 76 8.63 -6.78 -0.86
CA THR A 76 9.61 -5.86 -0.26
C THR A 76 9.00 -5.11 0.91
N PHE A 77 9.73 -5.05 2.02
CA PHE A 77 9.25 -4.38 3.24
C PHE A 77 10.33 -3.47 3.82
N VAL A 78 10.05 -2.18 3.91
CA VAL A 78 10.93 -1.20 4.55
C VAL A 78 10.83 -1.33 6.05
N SER A 79 11.98 -1.31 6.73
CA SER A 79 12.09 -1.31 8.17
C SER A 79 11.81 0.08 8.75
N GLU A 80 10.98 0.13 9.79
CA GLU A 80 10.63 1.34 10.51
C GLU A 80 10.80 1.11 12.01
N THR A 81 11.36 2.08 12.73
CA THR A 81 11.48 1.98 14.18
C THR A 81 10.37 2.78 14.84
N ALA A 82 9.49 2.08 15.56
CA ALA A 82 8.42 2.69 16.35
C ALA A 82 8.56 2.25 17.80
N ASN A 83 8.68 3.21 18.73
CA ASN A 83 8.82 2.95 20.17
C ASN A 83 9.96 1.97 20.52
N GLY A 84 11.09 2.06 19.80
CA GLY A 84 12.25 1.19 20.00
C GLY A 84 12.11 -0.23 19.43
N VAL A 85 11.01 -0.54 18.75
CA VAL A 85 10.77 -1.84 18.10
C VAL A 85 10.82 -1.68 16.59
N ILE A 86 11.50 -2.60 15.91
CA ILE A 86 11.52 -2.67 14.44
C ILE A 86 10.16 -3.21 13.97
N GLN A 87 9.51 -2.46 13.11
CA GLN A 87 8.31 -2.83 12.38
C GLN A 87 8.63 -2.84 10.89
N TYR A 88 7.83 -3.56 10.12
CA TYR A 88 7.96 -3.61 8.67
C TYR A 88 6.74 -3.00 8.03
N ARG A 89 6.98 -2.18 7.00
CA ARG A 89 5.94 -1.61 6.14
C ARG A 89 6.11 -2.19 4.74
N TYR A 90 5.06 -2.80 4.22
CA TYR A 90 5.05 -3.30 2.85
C TYR A 90 5.25 -2.14 1.87
N GLU A 91 6.19 -2.30 0.95
CA GLU A 91 6.59 -1.27 0.00
C GLU A 91 6.77 -1.90 -1.39
N PRO A 92 5.68 -2.16 -2.12
CA PRO A 92 5.72 -2.89 -3.39
C PRO A 92 6.46 -2.12 -4.50
N ALA A 93 6.70 -0.83 -4.33
CA ALA A 93 7.41 -0.01 -5.32
C ALA A 93 8.84 -0.51 -5.63
N TYR A 94 9.45 -1.29 -4.72
CA TYR A 94 10.76 -1.90 -4.95
C TYR A 94 10.72 -3.27 -5.63
N GLU A 95 9.56 -3.93 -5.73
CA GLU A 95 9.45 -5.30 -6.28
C GLU A 95 9.88 -5.36 -7.75
N ASP A 96 9.50 -4.35 -8.53
CA ASP A 96 9.80 -4.26 -9.97
C ASP A 96 11.29 -4.02 -10.27
N PHE A 97 12.11 -3.76 -9.25
CA PHE A 97 13.57 -3.65 -9.40
C PHE A 97 14.28 -5.00 -9.38
N PHE A 98 13.57 -6.07 -8.99
CA PHE A 98 14.11 -7.43 -8.97
C PHE A 98 13.69 -8.19 -10.22
N PRO A 99 14.57 -9.06 -10.77
CA PRO A 99 14.21 -9.88 -11.91
C PRO A 99 13.13 -10.90 -11.53
N THR A 100 12.41 -11.42 -12.53
CA THR A 100 11.57 -12.60 -12.32
C THR A 100 12.46 -13.80 -11.99
N ALA A 101 12.08 -14.61 -11.00
CA ALA A 101 12.77 -15.86 -10.68
C ALA A 101 11.80 -17.03 -10.54
N LYS A 102 12.35 -18.24 -10.47
CA LYS A 102 11.63 -19.47 -10.15
C LYS A 102 12.37 -20.22 -9.07
N GLU A 103 11.64 -20.81 -8.13
CA GLU A 103 12.13 -21.69 -7.04
C GLU A 103 13.06 -21.05 -6.00
N PHE A 104 13.95 -20.14 -6.40
CA PHE A 104 14.94 -19.56 -5.51
C PHE A 104 15.33 -18.13 -5.91
N MET A 105 15.31 -17.22 -4.94
CA MET A 105 15.97 -15.92 -5.01
C MET A 105 16.45 -15.53 -3.62
N MET A 106 17.73 -15.18 -3.51
CA MET A 106 18.36 -14.78 -2.25
C MET A 106 19.31 -13.62 -2.53
N LEU A 107 19.24 -12.58 -1.70
CA LEU A 107 20.15 -11.45 -1.75
C LEU A 107 21.33 -11.70 -0.79
N LYS A 108 22.47 -11.08 -1.08
CA LYS A 108 23.70 -11.18 -0.28
C LYS A 108 23.98 -9.89 0.45
#